data_AF-A0A956D8V5-F1
#
_entry.id   AF-A0A956D8V5-F1
#
_cell.length_a   1.000
_cell.length_b   1.000
_cell.length_c   1.000
_cell.angle_alpha   90.00
_cell.angle_beta   90.00
_cell.angle_gamma   90.00
#
_symmetry.space_group_name_H-M   'P 1'
#
loop_
_entity.id
_entity.type
_entity.pdbx_description
1 polymer ?
#
loop_
_entity_poly.entity_id
_entity_poly.type
_entity_poly.pdbx_seq_one_letter_code
_entity_poly.pdbx_strand_id
1 'polypeptide(L)'
;RADAPITVAARTAGATILTGASAIRVGGTHLVVQGLVFRDGSTPGGHLIDFRDGDVECSFCRVTNVAVLELVDEGDTKWVSFRGTDNRLDHSAFVGKVNDGALLVVWRPDASPNRHRIDHNYFGERPDLGRNGGETMRIGDSSQHDSDSFTVVEDNYFFRSDGEIEVVSNKSSRNVYRRNVFVESAGMLTLRHGHDCVVDANVFLVGGVQGGGVRVVDRGHRVTNNYVEGCRGTSNVRGGIVLMLAEAAPAMNGYQQVEDVLVAHNTVVDCEQSLLFGGGRATEAPRDVHLANNLVQTSEGFTIVREVEALVASTVEANVVAGGALGTADEGFVRGDARMARDEDGLLRPASDGAAANAGVDLDVDADLHDDPRDGTPDVGADELSGTARRRPNRRADVSTTYDFEALRR
;
A
#
# COMPACT_ATOMS: atom_id res chain seq x y z
N ARG A 1 25.85 14.35 -13.95
CA ARG A 1 24.96 15.16 -14.83
C ARG A 1 23.74 14.29 -15.15
N ALA A 2 22.58 14.86 -15.49
CA ALA A 2 21.38 14.08 -15.84
C ALA A 2 21.66 13.00 -16.89
N ASP A 3 22.32 13.35 -17.99
CA ASP A 3 22.60 12.43 -19.10
C ASP A 3 23.87 11.58 -18.91
N ALA A 4 24.56 11.75 -17.78
CA ALA A 4 25.79 11.04 -17.45
C ALA A 4 25.90 10.89 -15.93
N PRO A 5 25.10 9.97 -15.33
CA PRO A 5 25.16 9.68 -13.91
C PRO A 5 26.45 8.95 -13.56
N ILE A 6 26.94 9.11 -12.33
CA ILE A 6 28.05 8.30 -11.82
C ILE A 6 27.46 7.02 -11.23
N THR A 7 27.93 5.88 -11.72
CA THR A 7 27.42 4.57 -11.31
C THR A 7 28.47 3.81 -10.50
N VAL A 8 28.07 3.37 -9.30
CA VAL A 8 28.80 2.39 -8.48
C VAL A 8 28.05 1.08 -8.59
N ALA A 9 28.66 0.07 -9.23
CA ALA A 9 28.00 -1.19 -9.49
C ALA A 9 28.89 -2.39 -9.19
N ALA A 10 28.24 -3.51 -8.85
CA ALA A 10 28.88 -4.82 -8.92
C ALA A 10 29.36 -5.10 -10.35
N ARG A 11 30.53 -5.73 -10.51
CA ARG A 11 31.00 -6.18 -11.82
C ARG A 11 30.04 -7.21 -12.43
N THR A 12 29.51 -8.10 -11.59
CA THR A 12 28.49 -9.08 -11.92
C THR A 12 27.40 -8.94 -10.86
N ALA A 13 26.18 -8.61 -11.29
CA ALA A 13 25.06 -8.39 -10.37
C ALA A 13 24.82 -9.65 -9.51
N GLY A 14 24.63 -9.45 -8.21
CA GLY A 14 24.46 -10.55 -7.24
C GLY A 14 25.77 -11.19 -6.76
N ALA A 15 26.92 -10.92 -7.42
CA ALA A 15 28.20 -11.54 -7.06
C ALA A 15 29.05 -10.70 -6.09
N THR A 16 28.77 -9.39 -5.96
CA THR A 16 29.42 -8.54 -4.96
C THR A 16 28.62 -8.59 -3.67
N ILE A 17 29.12 -9.33 -2.70
CA ILE A 17 28.50 -9.52 -1.39
C ILE A 17 29.19 -8.63 -0.35
N LEU A 18 28.40 -7.79 0.32
CA LEU A 18 28.80 -6.93 1.42
C LEU A 18 28.39 -7.62 2.73
N THR A 19 29.38 -8.02 3.53
CA THR A 19 29.19 -8.73 4.82
C THR A 19 29.61 -7.88 6.01
N GLY A 20 29.35 -8.36 7.23
CA GLY A 20 29.71 -7.66 8.46
C GLY A 20 28.99 -6.31 8.60
N ALA A 21 29.64 -5.35 9.25
CA ALA A 21 29.10 -4.00 9.46
C ALA A 21 29.32 -3.11 8.21
N SER A 22 28.59 -3.40 7.14
CA SER A 22 28.68 -2.70 5.85
C SER A 22 27.43 -1.84 5.61
N ALA A 23 27.61 -0.65 5.03
CA ALA A 23 26.51 0.24 4.68
C ALA A 23 26.82 1.07 3.43
N ILE A 24 25.78 1.63 2.82
CA ILE A 24 25.85 2.56 1.69
C ILE A 24 25.33 3.93 2.14
N ARG A 25 26.10 4.97 1.79
CA ARG A 25 25.77 6.38 1.97
C ARG A 25 25.86 7.05 0.61
N VAL A 26 24.80 7.75 0.21
CA VAL A 26 24.70 8.35 -1.12
C VAL A 26 24.44 9.84 -0.95
N GLY A 27 25.48 10.67 -1.01
CA GLY A 27 25.37 12.14 -0.95
C GLY A 27 25.77 12.79 -2.27
N GLY A 28 24.98 13.76 -2.75
CA GLY A 28 25.25 14.49 -3.99
C GLY A 28 24.08 14.44 -4.97
N THR A 29 24.35 14.42 -6.28
CA THR A 29 23.28 14.33 -7.29
C THR A 29 23.62 13.40 -8.44
N HIS A 30 22.60 12.78 -9.04
CA HIS A 30 22.76 11.92 -10.23
C HIS A 30 23.72 10.75 -10.02
N LEU A 31 23.54 10.05 -8.90
CA LEU A 31 24.31 8.88 -8.51
C LEU A 31 23.47 7.61 -8.68
N VAL A 32 24.10 6.53 -9.13
CA VAL A 32 23.45 5.21 -9.26
C VAL A 32 24.24 4.18 -8.47
N VAL A 33 23.56 3.40 -7.64
CA VAL A 33 24.11 2.24 -6.92
C VAL A 33 23.39 0.98 -7.41
N GLN A 34 24.14 -0.04 -7.86
CA GLN A 34 23.52 -1.18 -8.53
C GLN A 34 24.18 -2.54 -8.26
N GLY A 35 23.35 -3.59 -8.13
CA GLY A 35 23.78 -4.98 -8.29
C GLY A 35 24.44 -5.61 -7.05
N LEU A 36 24.31 -4.97 -5.88
CA LEU A 36 24.99 -5.35 -4.64
C LEU A 36 24.11 -6.23 -3.76
N VAL A 37 24.72 -7.09 -2.95
CA VAL A 37 24.02 -7.97 -2.00
C VAL A 37 24.53 -7.72 -0.59
N PHE A 38 23.63 -7.50 0.37
CA PHE A 38 23.93 -7.49 1.79
C PHE A 38 23.42 -8.79 2.43
N ARG A 39 24.31 -9.52 3.10
CA ARG A 39 24.00 -10.69 3.92
C ARG A 39 25.14 -10.95 4.90
N ASP A 40 24.99 -11.89 5.84
CA ASP A 40 26.03 -12.27 6.80
C ASP A 40 26.60 -11.05 7.55
N GLY A 41 25.72 -10.14 7.99
CA GLY A 41 26.12 -8.83 8.50
C GLY A 41 25.03 -8.12 9.30
N SER A 42 25.29 -6.84 9.58
CA SER A 42 24.41 -5.95 10.33
C SER A 42 24.53 -4.51 9.82
N THR A 43 23.61 -3.66 10.27
CA THR A 43 23.43 -2.28 9.85
C THR A 43 24.24 -1.34 10.76
N PRO A 44 25.41 -0.83 10.34
CA PRO A 44 26.16 0.13 11.15
C PRO A 44 25.47 1.49 11.17
N GLY A 45 25.39 2.09 12.36
CA GLY A 45 24.88 3.45 12.53
C GLY A 45 23.37 3.62 12.26
N GLY A 46 22.59 2.54 12.32
CA GLY A 46 21.12 2.58 12.28
C GLY A 46 20.47 2.70 10.90
N HIS A 47 21.27 2.92 9.84
CA HIS A 47 20.78 3.04 8.47
C HIS A 47 21.65 2.18 7.54
N LEU A 48 21.08 1.26 6.76
CA LEU A 48 21.88 0.42 5.86
C LEU A 48 22.18 1.14 4.55
N ILE A 49 21.12 1.58 3.85
CA ILE A 49 21.18 2.40 2.65
C ILE A 49 20.59 3.77 2.99
N ASP A 50 21.43 4.80 3.13
CA ASP A 50 21.00 6.18 3.42
C ASP A 50 21.25 7.05 2.18
N PHE A 51 20.21 7.73 1.69
CA PHE A 51 20.31 8.72 0.60
C PHE A 51 20.90 10.05 1.10
N ARG A 52 21.97 9.94 1.88
CA ARG A 52 22.78 11.03 2.41
C ARG A 52 24.16 10.51 2.79
N ASP A 53 25.17 11.37 2.68
CA ASP A 53 26.50 11.17 3.26
C ASP A 53 26.87 12.38 4.13
N GLY A 54 27.08 12.16 5.43
CA GLY A 54 27.19 13.24 6.41
C GLY A 54 25.96 14.15 6.39
N ASP A 55 26.16 15.44 6.09
CA ASP A 55 25.10 16.45 5.95
C ASP A 55 24.65 16.64 4.49
N VAL A 56 25.20 15.88 3.55
CA VAL A 56 24.91 16.02 2.12
C VAL A 56 23.86 15.01 1.69
N GLU A 57 22.62 15.46 1.50
CA GLU A 57 21.54 14.64 0.96
C GLU A 57 21.73 14.32 -0.53
N CYS A 58 21.03 13.30 -1.02
CA CYS A 58 21.00 12.96 -2.44
C CYS A 58 19.80 13.57 -3.16
N SER A 59 20.01 14.07 -4.39
CA SER A 59 18.90 14.31 -5.32
C SER A 59 19.12 13.69 -6.69
N PHE A 60 18.05 13.22 -7.32
CA PHE A 60 18.11 12.51 -8.61
C PHE A 60 19.00 11.26 -8.56
N CYS A 61 19.04 10.58 -7.42
CA CYS A 61 19.85 9.39 -7.20
C CYS A 61 19.00 8.12 -7.29
N ARG A 62 19.63 7.00 -7.66
CA ARG A 62 18.95 5.72 -7.85
C ARG A 62 19.69 4.60 -7.15
N VAL A 63 18.99 3.82 -6.34
CA VAL A 63 19.44 2.51 -5.86
C VAL A 63 18.61 1.46 -6.58
N THR A 64 19.26 0.49 -7.24
CA THR A 64 18.53 -0.49 -8.05
C THR A 64 19.19 -1.85 -8.04
N ASN A 65 18.42 -2.93 -8.21
CA ASN A 65 18.96 -4.28 -8.34
C ASN A 65 19.86 -4.66 -7.15
N VAL A 66 19.43 -4.31 -5.93
CA VAL A 66 20.12 -4.64 -4.67
C VAL A 66 19.31 -5.66 -3.90
N ALA A 67 19.98 -6.56 -3.17
CA ALA A 67 19.34 -7.48 -2.23
C ALA A 67 19.83 -7.26 -0.80
N VAL A 68 18.93 -7.24 0.17
CA VAL A 68 19.22 -7.24 1.61
C VAL A 68 18.57 -8.47 2.23
N LEU A 69 19.39 -9.38 2.75
CA LEU A 69 18.97 -10.71 3.16
C LEU A 69 19.36 -10.94 4.62
N GLU A 70 18.35 -11.08 5.48
CA GLU A 70 18.45 -11.66 6.82
C GLU A 70 19.60 -11.09 7.68
N LEU A 71 19.77 -9.76 7.65
CA LEU A 71 20.76 -9.09 8.50
C LEU A 71 20.46 -9.26 9.98
N VAL A 72 21.51 -9.49 10.77
CA VAL A 72 21.43 -9.65 12.22
C VAL A 72 21.56 -8.27 12.87
N ASP A 73 20.48 -7.52 12.82
CA ASP A 73 20.39 -6.17 13.38
C ASP A 73 19.90 -6.17 14.83
N GLU A 74 20.41 -5.25 15.64
CA GLU A 74 19.93 -5.00 17.01
C GLU A 74 19.36 -3.58 17.13
N GLY A 75 18.36 -3.42 18.01
CA GLY A 75 17.71 -2.12 18.25
C GLY A 75 16.94 -1.59 17.03
N ASP A 76 16.72 -0.28 17.01
CA ASP A 76 15.99 0.39 15.93
C ASP A 76 16.92 0.71 14.74
N THR A 77 16.70 0.01 13.62
CA THR A 77 17.45 0.24 12.38
C THR A 77 16.52 0.33 11.17
N LYS A 78 16.96 1.04 10.14
CA LYS A 78 16.30 1.16 8.84
C LYS A 78 17.18 0.56 7.75
N TRP A 79 16.64 -0.31 6.91
CA TRP A 79 17.39 -0.82 5.76
C TRP A 79 17.48 0.21 4.63
N VAL A 80 16.43 1.02 4.44
CA VAL A 80 16.46 2.11 3.48
C VAL A 80 15.96 3.41 4.13
N SER A 81 16.73 4.48 3.95
CA SER A 81 16.38 5.82 4.40
C SER A 81 16.49 6.79 3.23
N PHE A 82 15.33 7.20 2.71
CA PHE A 82 15.21 8.25 1.73
C PHE A 82 15.34 9.62 2.39
N ARG A 83 16.10 10.50 1.74
CA ARG A 83 16.35 11.91 2.08
C ARG A 83 16.53 12.68 0.77
N GLY A 84 16.54 14.01 0.82
CA GLY A 84 16.66 14.86 -0.37
C GLY A 84 15.44 14.74 -1.29
N THR A 85 15.64 14.80 -2.61
CA THR A 85 14.52 14.89 -3.58
C THR A 85 14.74 14.06 -4.85
N ASP A 86 13.65 13.64 -5.50
CA ASP A 86 13.64 13.03 -6.84
C ASP A 86 14.49 11.74 -6.94
N ASN A 87 14.64 11.03 -5.82
CA ASN A 87 15.36 9.76 -5.73
C ASN A 87 14.48 8.57 -6.09
N ARG A 88 15.11 7.47 -6.50
CA ARG A 88 14.44 6.23 -6.90
C ARG A 88 15.04 4.99 -6.21
N LEU A 89 14.18 4.11 -5.72
CA LEU A 89 14.52 2.74 -5.34
C LEU A 89 13.73 1.77 -6.20
N ASP A 90 14.40 0.91 -6.94
CA ASP A 90 13.70 -0.03 -7.81
C ASP A 90 14.37 -1.39 -8.01
N HIS A 91 13.60 -2.38 -8.47
CA HIS A 91 14.09 -3.72 -8.81
C HIS A 91 14.94 -4.37 -7.71
N SER A 92 14.62 -4.12 -6.45
CA SER A 92 15.42 -4.58 -5.30
C SER A 92 14.64 -5.58 -4.44
N ALA A 93 15.36 -6.36 -3.63
CA ALA A 93 14.81 -7.39 -2.76
C ALA A 93 15.18 -7.14 -1.29
N PHE A 94 14.20 -7.18 -0.40
CA PHE A 94 14.42 -7.02 1.05
C PHE A 94 13.69 -8.13 1.80
N VAL A 95 14.42 -8.98 2.51
CA VAL A 95 13.84 -10.18 3.15
C VAL A 95 14.43 -10.42 4.53
N GLY A 96 13.58 -10.66 5.52
CA GLY A 96 13.98 -11.21 6.81
C GLY A 96 14.42 -10.17 7.85
N LYS A 97 13.86 -8.95 7.83
CA LYS A 97 14.10 -7.98 8.90
C LYS A 97 13.33 -8.40 10.15
N VAL A 98 14.01 -8.65 11.27
CA VAL A 98 13.38 -9.17 12.50
C VAL A 98 13.44 -8.22 13.70
N ASN A 99 14.27 -7.17 13.62
CA ASN A 99 14.44 -6.20 14.69
C ASN A 99 13.51 -4.98 14.55
N ASP A 100 13.54 -4.12 15.56
CA ASP A 100 12.77 -2.88 15.61
C ASP A 100 13.12 -1.91 14.47
N GLY A 101 12.13 -1.08 14.11
CA GLY A 101 12.27 -0.04 13.11
C GLY A 101 11.68 -0.41 11.77
N ALA A 102 11.03 0.55 11.13
CA ALA A 102 10.53 0.38 9.78
C ALA A 102 11.65 -0.09 8.82
N LEU A 103 11.33 -0.90 7.81
CA LEU A 103 12.35 -1.38 6.87
C LEU A 103 12.80 -0.23 5.96
N LEU A 104 11.83 0.49 5.39
CA LEU A 104 12.05 1.67 4.57
C LEU A 104 11.38 2.90 5.17
N VAL A 105 12.09 4.04 5.21
CA VAL A 105 11.53 5.32 5.65
C VAL A 105 11.86 6.43 4.65
N VAL A 106 10.87 7.23 4.27
CA VAL A 106 11.07 8.56 3.68
C VAL A 106 11.10 9.58 4.81
N TRP A 107 12.28 10.13 5.09
CA TRP A 107 12.46 11.14 6.11
C TRP A 107 12.10 12.52 5.57
N ARG A 108 11.37 13.29 6.36
CA ARG A 108 10.92 14.62 6.00
C ARG A 108 11.29 15.62 7.09
N PRO A 109 12.50 16.20 7.03
CA PRO A 109 12.97 17.16 8.04
C PRO A 109 12.19 18.48 7.97
N ASP A 110 11.57 18.78 6.83
CA ASP A 110 10.75 19.97 6.61
C ASP A 110 9.58 19.70 5.66
N ALA A 111 8.81 20.76 5.37
CA ALA A 111 7.59 20.72 4.57
C ALA A 111 7.84 20.61 3.05
N SER A 112 9.09 20.56 2.59
CA SER A 112 9.41 20.54 1.17
C SER A 112 9.06 19.20 0.51
N PRO A 113 8.52 19.23 -0.72
CA PRO A 113 8.17 18.02 -1.47
C PRO A 113 9.41 17.29 -1.96
N ASN A 114 9.46 15.98 -1.73
CA ASN A 114 10.59 15.13 -2.09
C ASN A 114 10.39 14.35 -3.41
N ARG A 115 9.17 14.09 -3.87
CA ARG A 115 8.88 13.44 -5.19
C ARG A 115 9.66 12.14 -5.42
N HIS A 116 9.84 11.33 -4.37
CA HIS A 116 10.54 10.06 -4.50
C HIS A 116 9.73 9.01 -5.25
N ARG A 117 10.42 8.03 -5.85
CA ARG A 117 9.78 6.89 -6.52
C ARG A 117 10.29 5.57 -5.96
N ILE A 118 9.37 4.69 -5.58
CA ILE A 118 9.68 3.36 -5.05
C ILE A 118 8.90 2.35 -5.89
N ASP A 119 9.58 1.63 -6.77
CA ASP A 119 8.90 0.79 -7.77
C ASP A 119 9.56 -0.54 -8.12
N HIS A 120 8.76 -1.55 -8.48
CA HIS A 120 9.25 -2.88 -8.89
C HIS A 120 10.12 -3.59 -7.83
N ASN A 121 9.93 -3.30 -6.54
CA ASN A 121 10.65 -3.94 -5.46
C ASN A 121 9.89 -5.17 -4.92
N TYR A 122 10.65 -6.14 -4.42
CA TYR A 122 10.15 -7.26 -3.64
C TYR A 122 10.45 -7.04 -2.15
N PHE A 123 9.40 -6.78 -1.37
CA PHE A 123 9.44 -6.75 0.09
C PHE A 123 8.94 -8.11 0.58
N GLY A 124 9.89 -9.00 0.90
CA GLY A 124 9.59 -10.35 1.34
C GLY A 124 9.24 -10.46 2.81
N GLU A 125 9.39 -11.70 3.32
CA GLU A 125 9.01 -12.08 4.67
C GLU A 125 9.57 -11.13 5.73
N ARG A 126 8.68 -10.60 6.56
CA ARG A 126 8.99 -9.84 7.75
C ARG A 126 8.12 -10.39 8.89
N PRO A 127 8.68 -11.18 9.82
CA PRO A 127 7.90 -11.78 10.89
C PRO A 127 7.26 -10.74 11.81
N ASP A 128 6.14 -11.11 12.45
CA ASP A 128 5.46 -10.28 13.46
C ASP A 128 6.42 -9.88 14.59
N LEU A 129 6.55 -8.57 14.77
CA LEU A 129 7.40 -7.98 15.81
C LEU A 129 6.74 -8.07 17.20
N GLY A 130 5.41 -8.30 17.25
CA GLY A 130 4.60 -8.36 18.46
C GLY A 130 4.37 -7.00 19.14
N ARG A 131 4.79 -5.91 18.50
CA ARG A 131 4.69 -4.52 18.99
C ARG A 131 4.78 -3.54 17.83
N ASN A 132 4.48 -2.27 18.11
CA ASN A 132 4.60 -1.15 17.16
C ASN A 132 6.05 -0.93 16.68
N GLY A 133 6.22 -0.44 15.45
CA GLY A 133 7.52 -0.13 14.86
C GLY A 133 8.02 -1.20 13.88
N GLY A 134 7.10 -2.04 13.42
CA GLY A 134 7.34 -3.16 12.51
C GLY A 134 7.07 -2.82 11.04
N GLU A 135 6.87 -1.55 10.67
CA GLU A 135 6.33 -1.19 9.37
C GLU A 135 7.27 -1.59 8.24
N THR A 136 6.78 -2.21 7.17
CA THR A 136 7.64 -2.45 6.00
C THR A 136 8.04 -1.14 5.33
N MET A 137 7.12 -0.19 5.29
CA MET A 137 7.36 1.12 4.69
C MET A 137 6.67 2.23 5.47
N ARG A 138 7.38 3.34 5.70
CA ARG A 138 6.82 4.57 6.27
C ARG A 138 7.17 5.80 5.44
N ILE A 139 6.17 6.58 5.03
CA ILE A 139 6.38 7.79 4.22
C ILE A 139 6.10 9.03 5.09
N GLY A 140 7.15 9.59 5.68
CA GLY A 140 7.07 10.69 6.65
C GLY A 140 6.94 10.23 8.11
N ASP A 141 6.50 11.16 8.95
CA ASP A 141 6.13 10.95 10.34
C ASP A 141 5.07 11.98 10.75
N SER A 142 4.61 11.94 12.01
CA SER A 142 3.56 12.85 12.46
C SER A 142 3.95 14.33 12.41
N SER A 143 5.24 14.70 12.44
CA SER A 143 5.65 16.10 12.55
C SER A 143 5.42 16.93 11.28
N GLN A 144 5.41 16.28 10.12
CA GLN A 144 5.25 16.92 8.80
C GLN A 144 4.08 16.32 8.02
N HIS A 145 3.10 15.72 8.70
CA HIS A 145 2.06 14.95 8.01
C HIS A 145 1.17 15.79 7.07
N ASP A 146 0.89 17.04 7.42
CA ASP A 146 0.01 17.95 6.64
C ASP A 146 0.72 18.61 5.44
N SER A 147 1.98 18.26 5.17
CA SER A 147 2.74 18.82 4.04
C SER A 147 2.97 17.76 2.96
N ASP A 148 3.19 18.24 1.74
CA ASP A 148 3.22 17.38 0.56
C ASP A 148 4.55 16.64 0.42
N SER A 149 4.46 15.33 0.16
CA SER A 149 5.63 14.51 -0.16
C SER A 149 5.70 14.21 -1.66
N PHE A 150 4.55 13.97 -2.31
CA PHE A 150 4.45 13.50 -3.70
C PHE A 150 5.26 12.22 -3.98
N THR A 151 5.45 11.38 -2.97
CA THR A 151 6.11 10.08 -3.15
C THR A 151 5.17 9.16 -3.93
N VAL A 152 5.73 8.48 -4.92
CA VAL A 152 5.03 7.45 -5.69
C VAL A 152 5.56 6.08 -5.31
N VAL A 153 4.67 5.24 -4.77
CA VAL A 153 4.92 3.84 -4.44
C VAL A 153 4.08 3.00 -5.39
N GLU A 154 4.73 2.38 -6.39
CA GLU A 154 4.01 1.67 -7.44
C GLU A 154 4.65 0.36 -7.87
N ASP A 155 3.85 -0.58 -8.34
CA ASP A 155 4.35 -1.83 -8.93
C ASP A 155 5.26 -2.66 -7.97
N ASN A 156 5.11 -2.52 -6.65
CA ASN A 156 5.86 -3.33 -5.68
C ASN A 156 5.09 -4.57 -5.25
N TYR A 157 5.81 -5.59 -4.79
CA TYR A 157 5.25 -6.84 -4.27
C TYR A 157 5.62 -7.01 -2.79
N PHE A 158 4.62 -7.05 -1.93
CA PHE A 158 4.74 -7.27 -0.49
C PHE A 158 4.28 -8.69 -0.18
N PHE A 159 5.15 -9.51 0.38
CA PHE A 159 4.88 -10.92 0.68
C PHE A 159 5.15 -11.20 2.14
N ARG A 160 4.11 -11.61 2.89
CA ARG A 160 4.21 -11.91 4.33
C ARG A 160 4.95 -10.82 5.10
N SER A 161 4.57 -9.57 4.80
CA SER A 161 5.12 -8.38 5.43
C SER A 161 4.45 -8.13 6.78
N ASP A 162 4.63 -9.07 7.71
CA ASP A 162 3.81 -9.25 8.92
C ASP A 162 4.32 -8.48 10.14
N GLY A 163 5.31 -7.60 9.96
CA GLY A 163 6.00 -6.93 11.06
C GLY A 163 5.09 -6.23 12.06
N GLU A 164 3.98 -5.67 11.60
CA GLU A 164 2.90 -5.15 12.45
C GLU A 164 1.60 -4.91 11.63
N ILE A 165 0.64 -4.17 12.19
CA ILE A 165 -0.63 -3.86 11.51
C ILE A 165 -0.46 -2.93 10.30
N GLU A 166 0.57 -2.09 10.26
CA GLU A 166 0.87 -1.20 9.13
C GLU A 166 1.98 -1.80 8.24
N VAL A 167 1.61 -2.49 7.15
CA VAL A 167 2.60 -2.87 6.12
C VAL A 167 3.21 -1.60 5.53
N VAL A 168 2.32 -0.69 5.14
CA VAL A 168 2.64 0.66 4.68
C VAL A 168 1.97 1.64 5.63
N SER A 169 2.73 2.61 6.13
CA SER A 169 2.26 3.69 6.99
C SER A 169 2.53 5.05 6.31
N ASN A 170 1.50 5.61 5.69
CA ASN A 170 1.54 6.95 5.11
C ASN A 170 1.41 7.99 6.22
N LYS A 171 2.39 8.90 6.32
CA LYS A 171 2.41 10.01 7.28
C LYS A 171 2.83 11.31 6.61
N SER A 172 2.24 11.58 5.44
CA SER A 172 2.44 12.81 4.65
C SER A 172 1.36 12.94 3.57
N SER A 173 1.22 14.13 2.98
CA SER A 173 0.17 14.42 2.00
C SER A 173 0.59 14.13 0.55
N ARG A 174 -0.43 13.94 -0.30
CA ARG A 174 -0.32 13.83 -1.77
C ARG A 174 0.58 12.72 -2.29
N ASN A 175 0.69 11.63 -1.54
CA ASN A 175 1.37 10.42 -2.00
C ASN A 175 0.47 9.57 -2.90
N VAL A 176 1.09 8.79 -3.77
CA VAL A 176 0.39 7.84 -4.65
C VAL A 176 0.85 6.43 -4.32
N TYR A 177 -0.10 5.56 -4.01
CA TYR A 177 0.10 4.13 -3.82
C TYR A 177 -0.70 3.40 -4.88
N ARG A 178 -0.03 2.90 -5.93
CA ARG A 178 -0.76 2.27 -7.02
C ARG A 178 -0.18 0.98 -7.53
N ARG A 179 -1.04 0.03 -7.93
CA ARG A 179 -0.60 -1.17 -8.64
C ARG A 179 0.39 -2.03 -7.85
N ASN A 180 0.37 -1.91 -6.52
CA ASN A 180 1.14 -2.77 -5.62
C ASN A 180 0.33 -4.04 -5.34
N VAL A 181 1.05 -5.13 -5.08
CA VAL A 181 0.44 -6.43 -4.74
C VAL A 181 0.87 -6.82 -3.33
N PHE A 182 -0.11 -7.08 -2.46
CA PHE A 182 0.07 -7.54 -1.09
C PHE A 182 -0.42 -8.96 -0.98
N VAL A 183 0.47 -9.89 -0.64
CA VAL A 183 0.16 -11.32 -0.58
C VAL A 183 0.45 -11.86 0.80
N GLU A 184 -0.54 -12.52 1.40
CA GLU A 184 -0.46 -13.18 2.70
C GLU A 184 0.17 -12.30 3.79
N SER A 185 -0.08 -10.99 3.74
CA SER A 185 0.49 -10.03 4.70
C SER A 185 -0.51 -9.72 5.81
N ALA A 186 -0.11 -9.90 7.06
CA ALA A 186 -0.93 -9.74 8.26
C ALA A 186 -1.12 -8.27 8.71
N GLY A 187 -0.84 -7.31 7.82
CA GLY A 187 -1.07 -5.88 8.03
C GLY A 187 -1.92 -5.26 6.91
N MET A 188 -1.89 -3.93 6.82
CA MET A 188 -2.69 -3.13 5.90
C MET A 188 -1.87 -2.00 5.28
N LEU A 189 -2.35 -1.43 4.18
CA LEU A 189 -1.94 -0.10 3.74
C LEU A 189 -2.73 0.93 4.57
N THR A 190 -2.03 1.63 5.46
CA THR A 190 -2.66 2.65 6.32
C THR A 190 -2.30 4.05 5.87
N LEU A 191 -3.33 4.82 5.50
CA LEU A 191 -3.30 6.27 5.44
C LEU A 191 -3.37 6.80 6.87
N ARG A 192 -2.21 6.83 7.56
CA ARG A 192 -2.16 7.03 9.01
C ARG A 192 -2.24 8.50 9.39
N HIS A 193 -1.59 9.35 8.63
CA HIS A 193 -1.65 10.81 8.71
C HIS A 193 -1.37 11.44 7.34
N GLY A 194 -1.84 12.68 7.15
CA GLY A 194 -1.65 13.42 5.91
C GLY A 194 -2.79 13.17 4.93
N HIS A 195 -3.04 14.11 4.04
CA HIS A 195 -4.27 14.18 3.24
C HIS A 195 -4.02 14.05 1.74
N ASP A 196 -5.08 14.00 0.95
CA ASP A 196 -5.04 14.02 -0.53
C ASP A 196 -4.19 12.89 -1.16
N CYS A 197 -4.03 11.77 -0.45
CA CYS A 197 -3.35 10.59 -1.00
C CYS A 197 -4.26 9.78 -1.92
N VAL A 198 -3.65 9.16 -2.93
CA VAL A 198 -4.32 8.27 -3.88
C VAL A 198 -3.87 6.83 -3.60
N VAL A 199 -4.84 5.93 -3.39
CA VAL A 199 -4.65 4.49 -3.25
C VAL A 199 -5.44 3.82 -4.36
N ASP A 200 -4.76 3.47 -5.45
CA ASP A 200 -5.42 3.10 -6.70
C ASP A 200 -4.92 1.77 -7.28
N ALA A 201 -5.81 0.93 -7.77
CA ALA A 201 -5.45 -0.27 -8.52
C ALA A 201 -4.50 -1.24 -7.77
N ASN A 202 -4.55 -1.28 -6.42
CA ASN A 202 -3.75 -2.22 -5.63
C ASN A 202 -4.50 -3.56 -5.45
N VAL A 203 -3.75 -4.65 -5.33
CA VAL A 203 -4.30 -6.00 -5.15
C VAL A 203 -3.85 -6.56 -3.80
N PHE A 204 -4.80 -6.94 -2.96
CA PHE A 204 -4.57 -7.52 -1.64
C PHE A 204 -5.10 -8.96 -1.62
N LEU A 205 -4.22 -9.93 -1.82
CA LEU A 205 -4.50 -11.36 -1.68
C LEU A 205 -4.12 -11.79 -0.26
N VAL A 206 -5.01 -11.50 0.70
CA VAL A 206 -4.71 -11.66 2.14
C VAL A 206 -4.60 -13.13 2.52
N GLY A 207 -5.28 -14.04 1.82
CA GLY A 207 -5.06 -15.48 1.99
C GLY A 207 -5.44 -16.02 3.37
N GLY A 208 -6.41 -15.38 4.05
CA GLY A 208 -6.96 -15.88 5.32
C GLY A 208 -6.18 -15.48 6.57
N VAL A 209 -5.08 -14.73 6.46
CA VAL A 209 -4.37 -14.22 7.65
C VAL A 209 -5.09 -13.01 8.26
N GLN A 210 -4.62 -12.53 9.41
CA GLN A 210 -5.19 -11.36 10.09
C GLN A 210 -4.86 -10.02 9.41
N GLY A 211 -4.67 -10.01 8.09
CA GLY A 211 -4.43 -8.81 7.28
C GLY A 211 -5.70 -8.05 6.91
N GLY A 212 -5.54 -7.05 6.06
CA GLY A 212 -6.62 -6.26 5.47
C GLY A 212 -6.18 -5.55 4.20
N GLY A 213 -7.07 -4.72 3.64
CA GLY A 213 -6.74 -3.87 2.50
C GLY A 213 -6.25 -2.50 2.96
N VAL A 214 -7.15 -1.51 2.93
CA VAL A 214 -6.84 -0.10 3.13
C VAL A 214 -7.47 0.41 4.43
N ARG A 215 -6.69 1.12 5.24
CA ARG A 215 -7.17 1.83 6.44
C ARG A 215 -7.00 3.34 6.26
N VAL A 216 -8.09 4.07 6.39
CA VAL A 216 -8.19 5.50 6.08
C VAL A 216 -8.37 6.32 7.35
N VAL A 217 -7.53 7.34 7.48
CA VAL A 217 -7.58 8.45 8.44
C VAL A 217 -7.35 9.71 7.62
N ASP A 218 -7.73 10.89 8.12
CA ASP A 218 -7.50 12.16 7.44
C ASP A 218 -8.34 12.31 6.16
N ARG A 219 -8.13 13.40 5.42
CA ARG A 219 -9.09 13.91 4.41
C ARG A 219 -8.62 13.81 2.96
N GLY A 220 -9.56 14.01 2.02
CA GLY A 220 -9.26 14.24 0.60
C GLY A 220 -8.78 13.00 -0.17
N HIS A 221 -8.84 11.82 0.46
CA HIS A 221 -8.28 10.60 -0.10
C HIS A 221 -9.12 10.04 -1.24
N ARG A 222 -8.45 9.43 -2.22
CA ARG A 222 -9.09 8.61 -3.26
C ARG A 222 -8.64 7.17 -3.09
N VAL A 223 -9.59 6.29 -2.77
CA VAL A 223 -9.39 4.85 -2.63
C VAL A 223 -10.18 4.17 -3.75
N THR A 224 -9.52 3.93 -4.88
CA THR A 224 -10.16 3.55 -6.14
C THR A 224 -9.61 2.25 -6.73
N ASN A 225 -10.44 1.49 -7.45
CA ASN A 225 -10.00 0.34 -8.25
C ASN A 225 -9.22 -0.74 -7.48
N ASN A 226 -9.29 -0.78 -6.15
CA ASN A 226 -8.52 -1.77 -5.37
C ASN A 226 -9.28 -3.10 -5.30
N TYR A 227 -8.54 -4.20 -5.41
CA TYR A 227 -9.06 -5.55 -5.22
C TYR A 227 -8.59 -6.11 -3.88
N VAL A 228 -9.49 -6.57 -3.03
CA VAL A 228 -9.18 -7.14 -1.71
C VAL A 228 -9.86 -8.49 -1.52
N GLU A 229 -9.10 -9.54 -1.26
CA GLU A 229 -9.61 -10.90 -1.10
C GLU A 229 -9.11 -11.58 0.19
N GLY A 230 -10.03 -12.19 0.93
CA GLY A 230 -9.68 -13.18 1.95
C GLY A 230 -9.26 -12.61 3.31
N CYS A 231 -9.75 -11.44 3.71
CA CYS A 231 -9.46 -10.85 5.03
C CYS A 231 -10.12 -11.65 6.17
N ARG A 232 -9.36 -11.95 7.23
CA ARG A 232 -9.87 -12.58 8.49
C ARG A 232 -9.55 -11.77 9.75
N GLY A 233 -9.00 -10.57 9.61
CA GLY A 233 -8.81 -9.66 10.74
C GLY A 233 -10.14 -9.12 11.24
N THR A 234 -10.52 -9.43 12.48
CA THR A 234 -11.83 -9.03 13.07
C THR A 234 -11.77 -7.91 14.12
N SER A 235 -10.57 -7.38 14.38
CA SER A 235 -10.40 -6.22 15.25
C SER A 235 -11.10 -5.00 14.65
N ASN A 236 -11.52 -4.05 15.48
CA ASN A 236 -12.19 -2.81 15.05
C ASN A 236 -11.29 -1.81 14.28
N VAL A 237 -10.15 -2.25 13.76
CA VAL A 237 -9.20 -1.47 12.96
C VAL A 237 -8.66 -2.28 11.76
N ARG A 238 -9.30 -3.42 11.45
CA ARG A 238 -8.96 -4.31 10.33
C ARG A 238 -10.22 -4.61 9.50
N GLY A 239 -10.02 -4.83 8.20
CA GLY A 239 -11.08 -5.11 7.23
C GLY A 239 -10.56 -4.95 5.81
N GLY A 240 -11.45 -5.08 4.82
CA GLY A 240 -11.13 -4.78 3.43
C GLY A 240 -10.80 -3.30 3.26
N ILE A 241 -11.77 -2.44 3.54
CA ILE A 241 -11.61 -0.98 3.61
C ILE A 241 -12.15 -0.47 4.93
N VAL A 242 -11.34 0.29 5.67
CA VAL A 242 -11.65 0.78 7.01
C VAL A 242 -11.62 2.30 7.03
N LEU A 243 -12.75 2.93 7.37
CA LEU A 243 -12.85 4.36 7.64
C LEU A 243 -12.80 4.58 9.16
N MET A 244 -11.73 5.19 9.65
CA MET A 244 -11.50 5.35 11.09
C MET A 244 -12.34 6.47 11.70
N LEU A 245 -12.70 6.32 12.98
CA LEU A 245 -13.15 7.43 13.81
C LEU A 245 -11.99 8.40 14.05
N ALA A 246 -12.32 9.67 14.17
CA ALA A 246 -11.37 10.71 14.52
C ALA A 246 -11.56 11.21 15.95
N GLU A 247 -10.49 11.78 16.49
CA GLU A 247 -10.54 12.46 17.78
C GLU A 247 -11.20 13.83 17.59
N ALA A 248 -12.00 14.30 18.55
CA ALA A 248 -12.71 15.58 18.44
C ALA A 248 -11.77 16.81 18.35
N ALA A 249 -10.58 16.70 18.94
CA ALA A 249 -9.53 17.72 18.89
C ALA A 249 -8.18 17.00 18.78
N PRO A 250 -7.85 16.45 17.60
CA PRO A 250 -6.71 15.56 17.46
C PRO A 250 -5.41 16.35 17.65
N ALA A 251 -4.49 15.77 18.43
CA ALA A 251 -3.11 16.25 18.42
C ALA A 251 -2.47 15.95 17.04
N MET A 252 -1.28 16.49 16.79
CA MET A 252 -0.53 16.26 15.54
C MET A 252 -0.28 14.75 15.25
N ASN A 253 -0.18 13.92 16.28
CA ASN A 253 -0.06 12.46 16.17
C ASN A 253 -1.39 11.71 16.44
N GLY A 254 -2.49 12.45 16.63
CA GLY A 254 -3.83 11.91 16.81
C GLY A 254 -4.47 11.47 15.49
N TYR A 255 -5.64 10.85 15.58
CA TYR A 255 -6.44 10.48 14.42
C TYR A 255 -7.24 11.68 13.91
N GLN A 256 -6.82 12.19 12.75
CA GLN A 256 -7.48 13.30 12.05
C GLN A 256 -8.80 12.85 11.42
N GLN A 257 -9.71 13.81 11.21
CA GLN A 257 -11.03 13.58 10.63
C GLN A 257 -10.94 12.91 9.25
N VAL A 258 -11.68 11.81 9.09
CA VAL A 258 -12.00 11.27 7.75
C VAL A 258 -13.09 12.14 7.14
N GLU A 259 -12.72 12.93 6.13
CA GLU A 259 -13.57 13.92 5.47
C GLU A 259 -13.21 14.02 3.98
N ASP A 260 -14.20 14.24 3.11
CA ASP A 260 -13.99 14.42 1.66
C ASP A 260 -13.20 13.25 1.03
N VAL A 261 -13.64 12.02 1.32
CA VAL A 261 -12.97 10.80 0.84
C VAL A 261 -13.83 10.11 -0.21
N LEU A 262 -13.23 9.84 -1.36
CA LEU A 262 -13.81 8.97 -2.39
C LEU A 262 -13.37 7.52 -2.14
N VAL A 263 -14.34 6.63 -1.95
CA VAL A 263 -14.16 5.17 -1.94
C VAL A 263 -14.98 4.61 -3.08
N ALA A 264 -14.36 4.35 -4.22
CA ALA A 264 -15.10 3.95 -5.41
C ALA A 264 -14.46 2.84 -6.24
N HIS A 265 -15.29 2.07 -6.94
CA HIS A 265 -14.81 1.03 -7.85
C HIS A 265 -13.88 0.00 -7.18
N ASN A 266 -14.01 -0.24 -5.88
CA ASN A 266 -13.24 -1.29 -5.22
C ASN A 266 -13.99 -2.62 -5.31
N THR A 267 -13.27 -3.72 -5.45
CA THR A 267 -13.80 -5.09 -5.38
C THR A 267 -13.31 -5.73 -4.08
N VAL A 268 -14.22 -6.08 -3.17
CA VAL A 268 -13.92 -6.72 -1.89
C VAL A 268 -14.59 -8.08 -1.81
N VAL A 269 -13.80 -9.13 -1.73
CA VAL A 269 -14.26 -10.52 -1.85
C VAL A 269 -13.88 -11.34 -0.63
N ASP A 270 -14.84 -12.12 -0.14
CA ASP A 270 -14.65 -13.10 0.93
C ASP A 270 -13.88 -12.51 2.13
N CYS A 271 -14.27 -11.32 2.55
CA CYS A 271 -13.72 -10.65 3.73
C CYS A 271 -14.72 -10.73 4.87
N GLU A 272 -14.28 -11.23 6.03
CA GLU A 272 -15.14 -11.34 7.23
C GLU A 272 -15.68 -9.98 7.68
N GLN A 273 -14.86 -8.95 7.45
CA GLN A 273 -15.24 -7.54 7.51
C GLN A 273 -14.82 -6.88 6.21
N SER A 274 -15.77 -6.63 5.31
CA SER A 274 -15.46 -6.06 3.99
C SER A 274 -15.26 -4.55 4.08
N LEU A 275 -16.25 -3.84 4.62
CA LEU A 275 -16.20 -2.42 4.93
C LEU A 275 -16.36 -2.22 6.44
N LEU A 276 -15.65 -1.24 6.98
CA LEU A 276 -15.80 -0.83 8.39
C LEU A 276 -15.98 0.68 8.46
N PHE A 277 -17.12 1.11 9.00
CA PHE A 277 -17.40 2.52 9.27
C PHE A 277 -17.19 2.79 10.75
N GLY A 278 -16.32 3.76 11.07
CA GLY A 278 -16.03 4.13 12.45
C GLY A 278 -15.03 3.20 13.14
N GLY A 279 -13.88 2.92 12.51
CA GLY A 279 -12.81 2.12 13.13
C GLY A 279 -12.14 2.80 14.33
N GLY A 280 -11.60 2.00 15.25
CA GLY A 280 -10.84 2.51 16.40
C GLY A 280 -11.69 2.83 17.62
N ARG A 281 -11.24 3.81 18.42
CA ARG A 281 -11.82 4.13 19.74
C ARG A 281 -12.16 5.61 19.92
N ALA A 282 -11.99 6.40 18.87
CA ALA A 282 -12.31 7.82 18.90
C ALA A 282 -13.83 8.02 18.77
N THR A 283 -14.32 9.24 18.53
CA THR A 283 -15.76 9.55 18.62
C THR A 283 -16.33 10.24 17.39
N GLU A 284 -15.52 10.92 16.59
CA GLU A 284 -16.01 11.65 15.43
C GLU A 284 -16.19 10.68 14.25
N ALA A 285 -17.42 10.57 13.77
CA ALA A 285 -17.78 9.73 12.65
C ALA A 285 -17.13 10.22 11.34
N PRO A 286 -16.78 9.32 10.40
CA PRO A 286 -16.40 9.72 9.04
C PRO A 286 -17.51 10.56 8.40
N ARG A 287 -17.14 11.60 7.66
CA ARG A 287 -18.09 12.53 7.05
C ARG A 287 -17.73 12.83 5.61
N ASP A 288 -18.69 13.35 4.84
CA ASP A 288 -18.50 13.75 3.45
C ASP A 288 -17.77 12.67 2.62
N VAL A 289 -18.13 11.40 2.87
CA VAL A 289 -17.59 10.25 2.14
C VAL A 289 -18.45 10.02 0.92
N HIS A 290 -17.83 9.83 -0.24
CA HIS A 290 -18.50 9.33 -1.44
C HIS A 290 -18.17 7.85 -1.60
N LEU A 291 -19.11 6.99 -1.22
CA LEU A 291 -19.00 5.54 -1.35
C LEU A 291 -19.83 5.07 -2.54
N ALA A 292 -19.17 4.87 -3.68
CA ALA A 292 -19.87 4.61 -4.94
C ALA A 292 -19.26 3.47 -5.77
N ASN A 293 -20.09 2.74 -6.51
CA ASN A 293 -19.62 1.72 -7.45
C ASN A 293 -18.70 0.65 -6.84
N ASN A 294 -18.80 0.33 -5.56
CA ASN A 294 -18.01 -0.76 -4.96
C ASN A 294 -18.75 -2.09 -5.10
N LEU A 295 -18.01 -3.15 -5.42
CA LEU A 295 -18.50 -4.51 -5.50
C LEU A 295 -18.04 -5.29 -4.26
N VAL A 296 -18.99 -5.76 -3.45
CA VAL A 296 -18.68 -6.56 -2.26
C VAL A 296 -19.40 -7.90 -2.27
N GLN A 297 -18.66 -9.00 -2.36
CA GLN A 297 -19.23 -10.34 -2.33
C GLN A 297 -18.55 -11.19 -1.25
N THR A 298 -19.30 -11.56 -0.22
CA THR A 298 -18.74 -12.25 0.95
C THR A 298 -19.60 -13.42 1.38
N SER A 299 -19.06 -14.34 2.17
CA SER A 299 -19.80 -15.53 2.65
C SER A 299 -21.01 -15.14 3.52
N GLU A 300 -22.08 -15.95 3.52
CA GLU A 300 -23.34 -15.65 4.26
C GLU A 300 -23.14 -15.43 5.77
N GLY A 301 -22.11 -16.04 6.36
CA GLY A 301 -21.76 -15.88 7.79
C GLY A 301 -20.98 -14.61 8.13
N PHE A 302 -20.62 -13.79 7.13
CA PHE A 302 -19.83 -12.58 7.29
C PHE A 302 -20.70 -11.32 7.21
N THR A 303 -20.14 -10.20 7.67
CA THR A 303 -20.79 -8.90 7.60
C THR A 303 -20.12 -8.05 6.52
N ILE A 304 -20.92 -7.53 5.59
CA ILE A 304 -20.47 -6.65 4.51
C ILE A 304 -19.97 -5.33 5.11
N VAL A 305 -20.81 -4.63 5.85
CA VAL A 305 -20.47 -3.38 6.55
C VAL A 305 -20.57 -3.60 8.05
N ARG A 306 -19.45 -3.53 8.75
CA ARG A 306 -19.49 -3.32 10.20
C ARG A 306 -19.59 -1.83 10.48
N GLU A 307 -20.78 -1.40 10.86
CA GLU A 307 -21.03 -0.04 11.31
C GLU A 307 -20.81 0.09 12.82
N VAL A 308 -19.78 0.86 13.20
CA VAL A 308 -19.59 1.34 14.58
C VAL A 308 -20.27 2.69 14.75
N GLU A 309 -20.07 3.58 13.77
CA GLU A 309 -20.78 4.84 13.61
C GLU A 309 -21.14 5.02 12.13
N ALA A 310 -22.33 5.58 11.88
CA ALA A 310 -22.81 5.84 10.53
C ALA A 310 -22.01 6.98 9.87
N LEU A 311 -21.95 6.96 8.54
CA LEU A 311 -21.35 8.03 7.76
C LEU A 311 -22.22 9.29 7.83
N VAL A 312 -21.60 10.46 8.01
CA VAL A 312 -22.30 11.76 8.14
C VAL A 312 -22.19 12.55 6.85
N ALA A 313 -23.28 13.18 6.39
CA ALA A 313 -23.30 14.02 5.18
C ALA A 313 -22.68 13.33 3.94
N SER A 314 -22.76 12.01 3.89
CA SER A 314 -22.07 11.18 2.92
C SER A 314 -23.00 10.73 1.81
N THR A 315 -22.45 10.49 0.62
CA THR A 315 -23.19 9.96 -0.52
C THR A 315 -22.85 8.49 -0.67
N VAL A 316 -23.86 7.62 -0.59
CA VAL A 316 -23.73 6.18 -0.83
C VAL A 316 -24.62 5.83 -2.02
N GLU A 317 -24.04 5.30 -3.09
CA GLU A 317 -24.80 4.98 -4.31
C GLU A 317 -24.16 3.86 -5.13
N ALA A 318 -24.98 3.12 -5.89
CA ALA A 318 -24.53 2.13 -6.87
C ALA A 318 -23.51 1.09 -6.36
N ASN A 319 -23.52 0.75 -5.07
CA ASN A 319 -22.69 -0.33 -4.54
C ASN A 319 -23.43 -1.65 -4.71
N VAL A 320 -22.80 -2.64 -5.34
CA VAL A 320 -23.39 -3.98 -5.53
C VAL A 320 -22.86 -4.91 -4.45
N VAL A 321 -23.77 -5.59 -3.75
CA VAL A 321 -23.40 -6.45 -2.62
C VAL A 321 -24.08 -7.82 -2.68
N ALA A 322 -23.36 -8.86 -2.26
CA ALA A 322 -23.87 -10.23 -2.25
C ALA A 322 -23.37 -11.07 -1.07
N GLY A 323 -24.17 -12.09 -0.73
CA GLY A 323 -23.90 -13.07 0.31
C GLY A 323 -24.19 -12.58 1.73
N GLY A 324 -23.18 -12.10 2.46
CA GLY A 324 -23.27 -11.72 3.88
C GLY A 324 -24.37 -10.72 4.28
N ALA A 325 -24.54 -10.54 5.60
CA ALA A 325 -25.44 -9.52 6.15
C ALA A 325 -24.90 -8.11 5.83
N LEU A 326 -25.79 -7.16 5.47
CA LEU A 326 -25.34 -5.82 5.08
C LEU A 326 -24.71 -5.08 6.27
N GLY A 327 -25.37 -5.07 7.43
CA GLY A 327 -24.85 -4.48 8.67
C GLY A 327 -24.90 -2.96 8.77
N THR A 328 -25.56 -2.29 7.83
CA THR A 328 -25.90 -0.86 7.80
C THR A 328 -27.26 -0.67 7.08
N ALA A 329 -27.72 0.57 6.94
CA ALA A 329 -28.87 0.93 6.10
C ALA A 329 -28.63 0.55 4.63
N ASP A 330 -29.69 0.23 3.90
CA ASP A 330 -29.61 -0.26 2.51
C ASP A 330 -29.56 0.84 1.45
N GLU A 331 -29.64 2.11 1.84
CA GLU A 331 -29.51 3.25 0.93
C GLU A 331 -28.16 3.21 0.20
N GLY A 332 -28.22 3.18 -1.14
CA GLY A 332 -27.04 3.11 -1.99
C GLY A 332 -26.39 1.73 -2.13
N PHE A 333 -26.96 0.69 -1.50
CA PHE A 333 -26.54 -0.70 -1.65
C PHE A 333 -27.60 -1.52 -2.41
N VAL A 334 -27.21 -2.13 -3.52
CA VAL A 334 -28.03 -3.01 -4.33
C VAL A 334 -27.62 -4.46 -4.07
N ARG A 335 -28.54 -5.28 -3.58
CA ARG A 335 -28.29 -6.74 -3.48
C ARG A 335 -28.38 -7.39 -4.85
N GLY A 336 -27.30 -8.02 -5.30
CA GLY A 336 -27.26 -8.72 -6.58
C GLY A 336 -26.03 -9.61 -6.73
N ASP A 337 -26.21 -10.79 -7.32
CA ASP A 337 -25.12 -11.73 -7.59
C ASP A 337 -24.30 -11.28 -8.81
N ALA A 338 -23.02 -10.99 -8.60
CA ALA A 338 -22.09 -10.62 -9.66
C ALA A 338 -21.57 -11.82 -10.47
N ARG A 339 -21.94 -13.05 -10.08
CA ARG A 339 -21.56 -14.32 -10.74
C ARG A 339 -20.06 -14.44 -10.95
N MET A 340 -19.31 -14.07 -9.92
CA MET A 340 -17.87 -13.96 -10.04
C MET A 340 -17.21 -15.29 -10.40
N ALA A 341 -16.22 -15.23 -11.31
CA ALA A 341 -15.40 -16.37 -11.69
C ALA A 341 -13.92 -15.99 -11.61
N ARG A 342 -13.07 -16.97 -11.27
CA ARG A 342 -11.62 -16.74 -11.15
C ARG A 342 -11.01 -16.75 -12.55
N ASP A 343 -10.27 -15.70 -12.89
CA ASP A 343 -9.57 -15.56 -14.17
C ASP A 343 -8.11 -16.07 -14.11
N GLU A 344 -7.41 -16.06 -15.24
CA GLU A 344 -6.04 -16.58 -15.42
C GLU A 344 -4.97 -15.86 -14.57
N ASP A 345 -5.23 -14.61 -14.18
CA ASP A 345 -4.35 -13.86 -13.29
C ASP A 345 -4.60 -14.14 -11.80
N GLY A 346 -5.65 -14.90 -11.49
CA GLY A 346 -6.01 -15.34 -10.16
C GLY A 346 -7.05 -14.46 -9.46
N LEU A 347 -7.53 -13.37 -10.06
CA LEU A 347 -8.58 -12.52 -9.47
C LEU A 347 -9.98 -13.08 -9.75
N LEU A 348 -10.93 -12.82 -8.83
CA LEU A 348 -12.35 -13.08 -9.06
C LEU A 348 -12.99 -11.87 -9.76
N ARG A 349 -13.51 -12.08 -10.97
CA ARG A 349 -14.11 -11.03 -11.81
C ARG A 349 -15.61 -11.22 -11.94
N PRO A 350 -16.41 -10.13 -11.98
CA PRO A 350 -17.83 -10.21 -12.28
C PRO A 350 -18.07 -10.75 -13.69
N ALA A 351 -19.21 -11.41 -13.89
CA ALA A 351 -19.64 -11.82 -15.22
C ALA A 351 -20.31 -10.66 -15.96
N SER A 352 -20.22 -10.64 -17.30
CA SER A 352 -20.87 -9.63 -18.16
C SER A 352 -22.41 -9.66 -18.10
N ASP A 353 -23.00 -10.71 -17.53
CA ASP A 353 -24.44 -10.83 -17.26
C ASP A 353 -24.78 -10.84 -15.76
N GLY A 354 -23.80 -10.50 -14.92
CA GLY A 354 -23.93 -10.37 -13.47
C GLY A 354 -24.41 -8.99 -13.03
N ALA A 355 -24.74 -8.85 -11.75
CA ALA A 355 -25.30 -7.62 -11.19
C ALA A 355 -24.36 -6.40 -11.20
N ALA A 356 -23.06 -6.60 -11.41
CA ALA A 356 -22.08 -5.54 -11.49
C ALA A 356 -21.97 -4.89 -12.88
N ALA A 357 -22.48 -5.56 -13.92
CA ALA A 357 -22.30 -5.14 -15.31
C ALA A 357 -23.13 -3.89 -15.63
N ASN A 358 -22.48 -2.82 -16.11
CA ASN A 358 -23.06 -1.52 -16.48
C ASN A 358 -24.02 -0.96 -15.41
N ALA A 359 -23.65 -1.13 -14.14
CA ALA A 359 -24.51 -0.81 -12.99
C ALA A 359 -24.03 0.42 -12.19
N GLY A 360 -22.89 1.00 -12.57
CA GLY A 360 -22.28 2.12 -11.86
C GLY A 360 -22.83 3.48 -12.27
N VAL A 361 -22.51 4.48 -11.47
CA VAL A 361 -22.70 5.90 -11.79
C VAL A 361 -21.41 6.51 -12.33
N ASP A 362 -21.51 7.58 -13.10
CA ASP A 362 -20.36 8.32 -13.61
C ASP A 362 -19.59 9.01 -12.47
N LEU A 363 -18.26 8.83 -12.46
CA LEU A 363 -17.34 9.37 -11.47
C LEU A 363 -16.05 9.81 -12.18
N ASP A 364 -15.27 10.70 -11.56
CA ASP A 364 -13.94 11.12 -12.04
C ASP A 364 -12.88 10.01 -11.83
N VAL A 365 -13.12 8.82 -12.39
CA VAL A 365 -12.27 7.62 -12.33
C VAL A 365 -12.20 7.03 -13.73
N ASP A 366 -11.29 7.53 -14.54
CA ASP A 366 -11.27 7.28 -16.00
C ASP A 366 -10.92 5.84 -16.41
N ALA A 367 -10.27 5.08 -15.54
CA ALA A 367 -9.80 3.74 -15.85
C ALA A 367 -9.92 2.79 -14.65
N ASP A 368 -9.95 1.49 -14.95
CA ASP A 368 -10.08 0.40 -13.98
C ASP A 368 -8.70 -0.11 -13.46
N LEU A 369 -8.70 -1.21 -12.71
CA LEU A 369 -7.49 -1.89 -12.19
C LEU A 369 -6.47 -2.26 -13.28
N HIS A 370 -6.93 -2.46 -14.50
CA HIS A 370 -6.17 -2.95 -15.65
C HIS A 370 -5.78 -1.84 -16.64
N ASP A 371 -6.02 -0.58 -16.26
CA ASP A 371 -5.89 0.60 -17.12
C ASP A 371 -6.87 0.57 -18.31
N ASP A 372 -7.95 -0.23 -18.25
CA ASP A 372 -9.03 -0.18 -19.23
C ASP A 372 -9.88 1.08 -18.99
N PRO A 373 -10.13 1.90 -20.02
CA PRO A 373 -10.99 3.07 -19.88
C PRO A 373 -12.41 2.65 -19.49
N ARG A 374 -13.00 3.37 -18.54
CA ARG A 374 -14.42 3.20 -18.22
C ARG A 374 -15.27 3.72 -19.37
N ASP A 375 -16.32 2.97 -19.71
CA ASP A 375 -17.20 3.32 -20.81
C ASP A 375 -18.28 4.34 -20.39
N GLY A 376 -19.36 4.47 -21.16
CA GLY A 376 -20.43 5.43 -20.85
C GLY A 376 -21.29 5.06 -19.62
N THR A 377 -21.35 3.80 -19.21
CA THR A 377 -22.03 3.37 -17.98
C THR A 377 -21.14 2.35 -17.28
N PRO A 378 -20.29 2.81 -16.35
CA PRO A 378 -19.20 2.00 -15.84
C PRO A 378 -19.71 0.76 -15.09
N ASP A 379 -18.88 -0.27 -15.06
CA ASP A 379 -19.12 -1.43 -14.22
C ASP A 379 -18.88 -1.11 -12.73
N VAL A 380 -19.58 -1.84 -11.86
CA VAL A 380 -19.38 -1.77 -10.40
C VAL A 380 -18.22 -2.67 -9.99
N GLY A 381 -17.27 -2.12 -9.23
CA GLY A 381 -16.04 -2.79 -8.83
C GLY A 381 -14.82 -2.36 -9.64
N ALA A 382 -13.72 -3.09 -9.41
CA ALA A 382 -12.38 -2.75 -9.88
C ALA A 382 -12.11 -3.08 -11.35
N ASP A 383 -12.99 -3.84 -11.99
CA ASP A 383 -12.87 -4.27 -13.38
C ASP A 383 -13.90 -3.56 -14.26
N GLU A 384 -13.50 -3.15 -15.46
CA GLU A 384 -14.39 -2.75 -16.55
C GLU A 384 -14.46 -3.89 -17.58
N LEU A 385 -15.60 -4.55 -17.65
CA LEU A 385 -15.88 -5.76 -18.44
C LEU A 385 -15.95 -5.50 -19.95
N SER A 386 -16.21 -4.25 -20.34
CA SER A 386 -16.09 -3.79 -21.74
C SER A 386 -14.63 -3.67 -22.19
N GLY A 387 -13.70 -3.65 -21.23
CA GLY A 387 -12.26 -3.54 -21.41
C GLY A 387 -11.65 -4.67 -22.24
N THR A 388 -10.51 -4.35 -22.86
CA THR A 388 -9.72 -5.33 -23.63
C THR A 388 -8.26 -5.36 -23.20
N ALA A 389 -7.85 -4.45 -22.32
CA ALA A 389 -6.52 -4.43 -21.75
C ALA A 389 -6.32 -5.66 -20.87
N ARG A 390 -5.09 -6.17 -20.88
CA ARG A 390 -4.72 -7.41 -20.20
C ARG A 390 -3.63 -7.17 -19.18
N ARG A 391 -3.61 -5.97 -18.56
CA ARG A 391 -2.59 -5.65 -17.57
C ARG A 391 -2.88 -6.44 -16.29
N ARG A 392 -2.37 -7.65 -16.23
CA ARG A 392 -2.45 -8.47 -15.01
C ARG A 392 -1.69 -7.82 -13.85
N PRO A 393 -2.06 -8.10 -12.59
CA PRO A 393 -1.27 -7.72 -11.42
C PRO A 393 0.17 -8.27 -11.50
N ASN A 394 1.11 -7.54 -10.91
CA ASN A 394 2.50 -7.97 -10.82
C ASN A 394 2.60 -9.28 -10.01
N ARG A 395 3.25 -10.27 -10.58
CA ARG A 395 3.68 -11.47 -9.87
C ARG A 395 5.05 -11.21 -9.26
N ARG A 396 5.42 -12.04 -8.30
CA ARG A 396 6.77 -12.03 -7.71
C ARG A 396 7.91 -11.99 -8.74
N ALA A 397 7.75 -12.65 -9.89
CA ALA A 397 8.77 -12.71 -10.94
C ALA A 397 8.86 -11.46 -11.82
N ASP A 398 7.87 -10.57 -11.77
CA ASP A 398 7.86 -9.32 -12.56
C ASP A 398 8.58 -8.17 -11.83
N VAL A 399 8.88 -8.38 -10.55
CA VAL A 399 9.57 -7.43 -9.68
C VAL A 399 10.86 -8.06 -9.16
N SER A 400 11.61 -7.34 -8.32
CA SER A 400 12.84 -7.80 -7.68
C SER A 400 14.09 -7.67 -8.55
N THR A 401 15.16 -8.30 -8.09
CA THR A 401 16.49 -8.30 -8.70
C THR A 401 16.51 -9.13 -9.98
N THR A 402 17.38 -8.73 -10.91
CA THR A 402 17.70 -9.47 -12.14
C THR A 402 18.45 -10.78 -11.90
N TYR A 403 18.93 -11.01 -10.68
CA TYR A 403 19.60 -12.24 -10.25
C TYR A 403 18.75 -12.98 -9.21
N ASP A 404 18.96 -14.29 -9.10
CA ASP A 404 18.27 -15.14 -8.13
C ASP A 404 18.81 -14.89 -6.71
N PHE A 405 18.19 -13.95 -5.99
CA PHE A 405 18.56 -13.66 -4.61
C PHE A 405 18.20 -14.80 -3.64
N GLU A 406 17.26 -15.69 -3.98
CA GLU A 406 16.90 -16.83 -3.13
C GLU A 406 18.01 -17.89 -3.13
N ALA A 407 18.71 -18.05 -4.25
CA ALA A 407 19.93 -18.85 -4.29
C ALA A 407 21.04 -18.31 -3.40
N LEU A 408 21.04 -17.00 -3.12
CA LEU A 408 22.00 -16.34 -2.22
C LEU A 408 21.52 -16.31 -0.76
N ARG A 409 20.24 -16.59 -0.51
CA ARG A 409 19.64 -16.72 0.82
C ARG A 409 19.89 -18.11 1.42
N ARG A 410 19.87 -19.16 0.59
CA ARG A 410 20.24 -20.54 0.97
C ARG A 410 21.71 -20.65 1.31
#